data_AF-A0A6L8KMD9-F1
#
_entry.id   AF-A0A6L8KMD9-F1
#
_cell.length_a   1.000
_cell.length_b   1.000
_cell.length_c   1.000
_cell.angle_alpha   90.00
_cell.angle_beta   90.00
_cell.angle_gamma   90.00
#
_symmetry.space_group_name_H-M   'P 1'
#
loop_
_entity.id
_entity.type
_entity.pdbx_description
1 polymer ?
#
loop_
_entity_poly.entity_id
_entity_poly.type
_entity_poly.pdbx_seq_one_letter_code
_entity_poly.pdbx_strand_id
1 'polypeptide(L)'
;MELFNKSGVLVSSVLVLIGALIACQAQEDAIPSSSVIEAAAMQIGPNGQPAAERRLQEWADQGSPVAQRELALRYLSNPSKRREAMALFERAASAGDAQAAVGLVGMAHETGVASSGSAGTTLNTSRVLKEAATANYVAH
;
A
#
# COMPACT_ATOMS: atom_id res chain seq x y z
N MET A 1 5.73 40.86 51.24
CA MET A 1 4.76 39.81 50.85
C MET A 1 4.31 39.89 49.38
N GLU A 2 4.58 40.97 48.64
CA GLU A 2 4.11 41.14 47.24
C GLU A 2 5.00 40.48 46.15
N LEU A 3 6.30 40.27 46.42
CA LEU A 3 7.23 39.72 45.42
C LEU A 3 6.96 38.24 45.09
N PHE A 4 6.61 37.42 46.10
CA PHE A 4 6.34 35.99 45.89
C PHE A 4 5.10 35.73 45.01
N ASN A 5 4.10 36.62 45.06
CA ASN A 5 2.89 36.52 44.24
C ASN A 5 3.19 36.78 42.75
N LYS A 6 3.99 37.82 42.45
CA LYS A 6 4.40 38.12 41.07
C LYS A 6 5.28 37.03 40.48
N SER A 7 6.23 36.51 41.26
CA SER A 7 7.10 35.41 40.81
C SER A 7 6.32 34.12 40.54
N GLY A 8 5.33 33.78 41.38
CA GLY A 8 4.47 32.61 41.18
C GLY A 8 3.59 32.69 39.94
N VAL A 9 3.02 33.87 39.67
CA VAL A 9 2.21 34.11 38.46
C VAL A 9 3.06 34.02 37.19
N LEU A 10 4.30 34.53 37.21
CA LEU A 10 5.21 34.42 36.07
C LEU A 10 5.60 32.97 35.79
N VAL A 11 5.93 32.18 36.83
CA VAL A 11 6.27 30.76 36.67
C VAL A 11 5.07 29.96 36.14
N SER A 12 3.86 30.20 36.66
CA SER A 12 2.65 29.53 36.18
C SER A 12 2.33 29.88 34.72
N SER A 13 2.44 31.16 34.34
CA SER A 13 2.24 31.61 32.96
C SER A 13 3.24 30.98 31.98
N VAL A 14 4.52 30.91 32.38
CA VAL A 14 5.56 30.26 31.58
C VAL A 14 5.29 28.76 31.42
N LEU A 15 4.88 28.07 32.48
CA LEU A 15 4.54 26.64 32.41
C LEU A 15 3.31 26.38 31.52
N VAL A 16 2.30 27.24 31.56
CA VAL A 16 1.12 27.13 30.67
C VAL A 16 1.51 27.36 29.21
N LEU A 17 2.37 28.35 28.93
CA LEU A 17 2.86 28.60 27.57
C LEU A 17 3.71 27.44 27.04
N ILE A 18 4.59 26.87 27.86
CA ILE A 18 5.40 25.70 27.48
C ILE A 18 4.52 24.47 27.27
N GLY A 19 3.54 24.23 28.15
CA GLY A 19 2.57 23.14 28.00
C GLY A 19 1.73 23.25 26.71
N ALA A 20 1.31 24.47 26.35
CA ALA A 20 0.59 24.72 25.10
C ALA A 20 1.48 24.49 23.86
N LEU A 21 2.76 24.85 23.92
CA LEU A 21 3.71 24.61 22.84
C LEU A 21 3.99 23.11 22.65
N ILE A 22 4.09 22.33 23.75
CA ILE A 22 4.26 20.87 23.67
C ILE A 22 3.01 20.19 23.08
N ALA A 23 1.81 20.64 23.45
CA ALA A 23 0.56 20.12 22.90
C ALA A 23 0.39 20.38 21.40
N CYS A 24 0.94 21.49 20.89
CA CYS A 24 0.92 21.80 19.46
C CYS A 24 1.82 20.86 18.62
N GLN A 25 2.95 20.41 19.21
CA GLN A 25 3.89 19.49 18.55
C GLN A 25 3.40 18.03 18.57
N ALA A 26 2.55 17.66 19.53
CA ALA A 26 2.04 16.29 19.66
C ALA A 26 0.97 15.91 18.61
N GLN A 27 0.55 16.84 17.75
CA GLN A 27 -0.47 16.56 16.73
C GLN A 27 0.10 15.92 15.44
N GLU A 28 1.42 15.69 15.38
CA GLU A 28 2.10 15.03 14.26
C GLU A 28 1.85 13.51 14.18
N ASP A 29 1.33 12.88 15.25
CA ASP A 29 1.03 11.44 15.32
C ASP A 29 -0.41 11.06 14.89
N ALA A 30 -1.24 12.04 14.49
CA ALA A 30 -2.58 11.74 14.00
C ALA A 30 -2.53 11.40 12.50
N ILE A 31 -3.00 10.19 12.14
CA ILE A 31 -3.23 9.82 10.74
C ILE A 31 -4.12 10.90 10.09
N PRO A 32 -3.65 11.60 9.05
CA PRO A 32 -4.41 12.68 8.45
C PRO A 32 -5.58 12.13 7.62
N SER A 33 -6.52 13.01 7.27
CA SER A 33 -7.67 12.65 6.43
C SER A 33 -7.25 12.09 5.06
N SER A 34 -8.08 11.22 4.47
CA SER A 34 -7.84 10.58 3.16
C SER A 34 -7.37 11.55 2.07
N SER A 35 -7.99 12.73 1.98
CA SER A 35 -7.65 13.74 0.98
C SER A 35 -6.21 14.26 1.09
N VAL A 36 -5.70 14.40 2.31
CA VAL A 36 -4.31 14.84 2.57
C VAL A 36 -3.34 13.73 2.18
N ILE A 37 -3.69 12.47 2.46
CA ILE A 37 -2.89 11.30 2.09
C ILE A 37 -2.80 11.19 0.58
N GLU A 38 -3.92 11.30 -0.12
CA GLU A 38 -3.99 11.25 -1.59
C GLU A 38 -3.27 12.44 -2.22
N ALA A 39 -3.41 13.65 -1.66
CA ALA A 39 -2.68 14.83 -2.12
C ALA A 39 -1.16 14.67 -1.94
N ALA A 40 -0.70 14.04 -0.86
CA ALA A 40 0.70 13.69 -0.68
C ALA A 40 1.14 12.63 -1.70
N ALA A 41 0.31 11.62 -1.96
CA ALA A 41 0.58 10.60 -2.97
C ALA A 41 0.71 11.20 -4.37
N MET A 42 -0.08 12.21 -4.74
CA MET A 42 0.04 12.91 -6.03
C MET A 42 1.38 13.63 -6.20
N GLN A 43 2.03 14.06 -5.11
CA GLN A 43 3.34 14.71 -5.16
C GLN A 43 4.49 13.73 -5.45
N ILE A 44 4.24 12.42 -5.35
CA ILE A 44 5.17 11.35 -5.72
C ILE A 44 5.09 11.15 -7.26
N GLY A 45 5.33 12.21 -8.03
CA GLY A 45 5.36 12.14 -9.50
C GLY A 45 6.71 11.63 -10.06
N PRO A 46 6.95 11.71 -11.37
CA PRO A 46 8.27 11.45 -11.97
C PRO A 46 9.36 12.41 -11.46
N ASN A 47 8.98 13.60 -10.98
CA ASN A 47 9.86 14.54 -10.24
C ASN A 47 9.70 14.39 -8.72
N GLY A 48 9.21 13.23 -8.27
CA GLY A 48 8.61 13.02 -6.97
C GLY A 48 9.54 13.32 -5.81
N GLN A 49 9.02 14.03 -4.83
CA GLN A 49 9.74 14.35 -3.60
C GLN A 49 9.90 13.08 -2.77
N PRO A 50 11.12 12.59 -2.49
CA PRO A 50 11.34 11.40 -1.66
C PRO A 50 10.79 11.58 -0.23
N ALA A 51 10.59 12.82 0.21
CA ALA A 51 9.93 13.13 1.47
C ALA A 51 8.43 12.77 1.47
N ALA A 52 7.74 12.84 0.34
CA ALA A 52 6.32 12.49 0.25
C ALA A 52 6.11 10.96 0.35
N GLU A 53 6.98 10.17 -0.29
CA GLU A 53 6.96 8.71 -0.17
C GLU A 53 7.24 8.28 1.28
N ARG A 54 8.20 8.92 1.95
CA ARG A 54 8.50 8.62 3.35
C ARG A 54 7.31 8.88 4.28
N ARG A 55 6.62 10.02 4.11
CA ARG A 55 5.39 10.31 4.88
C ARG A 55 4.28 9.31 4.60
N LEU A 56 4.12 8.92 3.34
CA LEU A 56 3.15 7.91 2.96
C LEU A 56 3.44 6.57 3.65
N GLN A 57 4.73 6.22 3.75
CA GLN A 57 5.19 5.04 4.47
C GLN A 57 4.92 5.13 5.97
N GLU A 58 5.22 6.28 6.59
CA GLU A 58 4.90 6.52 8.01
C GLU A 58 3.40 6.35 8.29
N TRP A 59 2.52 6.93 7.47
CA TRP A 59 1.07 6.76 7.64
C TRP A 59 0.59 5.34 7.35
N ALA A 60 1.22 4.63 6.41
CA ALA A 60 0.92 3.24 6.15
C ALA A 60 1.30 2.34 7.34
N ASP A 61 2.43 2.63 7.98
CA ASP A 61 2.92 1.95 9.18
C ASP A 61 2.06 2.26 10.42
N GLN A 62 1.51 3.48 10.51
CA GLN A 62 0.49 3.85 11.51
C GLN A 62 -0.86 3.16 11.27
N GLY A 63 -1.05 2.46 10.14
CA GLY A 63 -2.24 1.67 9.87
C GLY A 63 -3.28 2.34 8.97
N SER A 64 -2.95 3.45 8.31
CA SER A 64 -3.87 4.09 7.37
C SER A 64 -4.14 3.21 6.14
N PRO A 65 -5.39 2.75 5.92
CA PRO A 65 -5.72 1.91 4.75
C PRO A 65 -5.49 2.65 3.43
N VAL A 66 -5.77 3.94 3.42
CA VAL A 66 -5.57 4.84 2.26
C VAL A 66 -4.08 4.95 1.95
N ALA A 67 -3.22 5.19 2.94
CA ALA A 67 -1.79 5.30 2.69
C ALA A 67 -1.16 3.99 2.23
N GLN A 68 -1.60 2.86 2.81
CA GLN A 68 -1.20 1.52 2.37
C GLN A 68 -1.58 1.27 0.91
N ARG A 69 -2.81 1.62 0.50
CA ARG A 69 -3.29 1.53 -0.88
C ARG A 69 -2.46 2.39 -1.83
N GLU A 70 -2.26 3.67 -1.51
CA GLU A 70 -1.48 4.58 -2.35
C GLU A 70 -0.02 4.12 -2.50
N LEU A 71 0.60 3.63 -1.42
CA LEU A 71 1.96 3.07 -1.46
C LEU A 71 2.02 1.79 -2.30
N ALA A 72 1.02 0.92 -2.18
CA ALA A 72 0.91 -0.30 -2.99
C ALA A 72 0.82 0.01 -4.48
N LEU A 73 0.00 0.99 -4.88
CA LEU A 73 -0.09 1.45 -6.27
C LEU A 73 1.26 1.92 -6.83
N ARG A 74 2.09 2.55 -6.01
CA ARG A 74 3.46 2.93 -6.40
C ARG A 74 4.36 1.72 -6.59
N TYR A 75 4.26 0.75 -5.68
CA TYR A 75 5.09 -0.43 -5.70
C TYR A 75 4.73 -1.39 -6.86
N LEU A 76 3.49 -1.35 -7.36
CA LEU A 76 3.08 -2.10 -8.56
C LEU A 76 3.96 -1.80 -9.78
N SER A 77 4.35 -0.53 -9.97
CA SER A 77 5.20 -0.10 -11.08
C SER A 77 6.62 -0.66 -11.00
N ASN A 78 7.05 -1.17 -9.84
CA ASN A 78 8.36 -1.76 -9.64
C ASN A 78 8.26 -3.29 -9.49
N PRO A 79 8.75 -4.09 -10.46
CA PRO A 79 8.67 -5.54 -10.40
C PRO A 79 9.25 -6.17 -9.13
N SER A 80 10.31 -5.59 -8.55
CA SER A 80 10.94 -6.14 -7.34
C SER A 80 10.08 -5.93 -6.08
N LYS A 81 9.26 -4.87 -6.06
CA LYS A 81 8.39 -4.51 -4.94
C LYS A 81 6.96 -5.06 -5.06
N ARG A 82 6.64 -5.81 -6.12
CA ARG A 82 5.28 -6.34 -6.35
C ARG A 82 4.74 -7.16 -5.17
N ARG A 83 5.59 -7.96 -4.50
CA ARG A 83 5.18 -8.74 -3.32
C ARG A 83 4.83 -7.83 -2.14
N GLU A 84 5.58 -6.74 -1.95
CA GLU A 84 5.30 -5.74 -0.92
C GLU A 84 4.01 -4.97 -1.24
N ALA A 85 3.77 -4.63 -2.51
CA ALA A 85 2.51 -4.04 -2.96
C ALA A 85 1.31 -4.93 -2.58
N MET A 86 1.44 -6.24 -2.78
CA MET A 86 0.39 -7.19 -2.44
C MET A 86 0.10 -7.23 -0.95
N ALA A 87 1.12 -7.31 -0.11
CA ALA A 87 0.95 -7.28 1.34
C ALA A 87 0.29 -5.97 1.83
N LEU A 88 0.62 -4.83 1.22
CA LEU A 88 0.02 -3.54 1.54
C LEU A 88 -1.46 -3.49 1.14
N PHE A 89 -1.81 -3.96 -0.05
CA PHE A 89 -3.21 -4.06 -0.46
C PHE A 89 -4.01 -5.04 0.40
N GLU A 90 -3.44 -6.19 0.79
CA GLU A 90 -4.08 -7.15 1.70
C GLU A 90 -4.43 -6.50 3.04
N ARG A 91 -3.48 -5.74 3.60
CA ARG A 91 -3.69 -5.04 4.87
C ARG A 91 -4.77 -3.96 4.75
N ALA A 92 -4.72 -3.15 3.69
CA ALA A 92 -5.71 -2.11 3.44
C ALA A 92 -7.12 -2.68 3.19
N ALA A 93 -7.22 -3.75 2.38
CA ALA A 93 -8.48 -4.44 2.10
C ALA A 93 -9.06 -5.09 3.37
N SER A 94 -8.21 -5.68 4.20
CA SER A 94 -8.62 -6.25 5.49
C SER A 94 -9.16 -5.19 6.47
N ALA A 95 -8.69 -3.95 6.34
CA ALA A 95 -9.18 -2.79 7.07
C ALA A 95 -10.43 -2.14 6.44
N GLY A 96 -10.98 -2.70 5.35
CA GLY A 96 -12.21 -2.25 4.70
C GLY A 96 -12.02 -1.32 3.51
N ASP A 97 -10.78 -1.12 3.02
CA ASP A 97 -10.55 -0.33 1.81
C ASP A 97 -10.98 -1.10 0.56
N ALA A 98 -12.12 -0.72 -0.01
CA ALA A 98 -12.68 -1.35 -1.20
C ALA A 98 -11.78 -1.19 -2.45
N GLN A 99 -11.05 -0.08 -2.57
CA GLN A 99 -10.17 0.17 -3.69
C GLN A 99 -8.92 -0.72 -3.62
N ALA A 100 -8.41 -0.98 -2.41
CA ALA A 100 -7.35 -1.95 -2.19
C ALA A 100 -7.79 -3.39 -2.57
N ALA A 101 -9.02 -3.77 -2.22
CA ALA A 101 -9.57 -5.06 -2.63
C ALA A 101 -9.66 -5.20 -4.16
N VAL A 102 -10.05 -4.14 -4.87
CA VAL A 102 -10.02 -4.10 -6.35
C VAL A 102 -8.59 -4.25 -6.87
N GLY A 103 -7.61 -3.61 -6.24
CA GLY A 103 -6.18 -3.75 -6.56
C GLY A 103 -5.68 -5.20 -6.44
N LEU A 104 -6.10 -5.93 -5.40
CA LEU A 104 -5.76 -7.35 -5.24
C LEU A 104 -6.29 -8.22 -6.38
N VAL A 105 -7.55 -8.01 -6.76
CA VAL A 105 -8.16 -8.73 -7.88
C VAL A 105 -7.40 -8.44 -9.18
N GLY A 106 -7.04 -7.17 -9.42
CA GLY A 106 -6.24 -6.78 -10.59
C GLY A 106 -4.93 -7.56 -10.69
N MET A 107 -4.13 -7.61 -9.61
CA MET A 107 -2.86 -8.34 -9.61
C MET A 107 -3.03 -9.86 -9.75
N ALA A 108 -4.09 -10.44 -9.18
CA ALA A 108 -4.37 -11.87 -9.31
C ALA A 108 -4.67 -12.25 -10.77
N HIS A 109 -5.39 -11.39 -11.50
CA HIS A 109 -5.65 -11.58 -12.92
C HIS A 109 -4.38 -11.49 -13.77
N GLU A 110 -3.49 -10.53 -13.52
CA GLU A 110 -2.23 -10.39 -14.26
C GLU A 110 -1.31 -11.61 -14.09
N THR A 111 -1.24 -12.17 -12.87
CA THR A 111 -0.44 -13.37 -12.59
C THR A 111 -1.08 -14.63 -13.19
N GLY A 112 -2.41 -14.74 -13.19
CA GLY A 112 -3.14 -15.85 -13.80
C GLY A 112 -3.02 -15.91 -15.33
N VAL A 113 -2.97 -14.76 -16.01
CA VAL A 113 -2.75 -14.68 -17.46
C VAL A 113 -1.31 -15.09 -17.83
N ALA A 114 -0.32 -14.65 -17.05
CA ALA A 114 1.08 -15.07 -17.25
C ALA A 114 1.28 -16.59 -17.05
N SER A 115 0.55 -17.19 -16.11
CA SER A 115 0.60 -18.63 -15.84
C SER A 115 -0.19 -19.46 -16.88
N SER A 116 -1.36 -18.98 -17.33
CA SER A 116 -2.18 -19.69 -18.31
C SER A 116 -1.61 -19.65 -19.74
N GLY A 117 -0.84 -18.62 -20.08
CA GLY A 117 -0.16 -18.54 -21.39
C GLY A 117 0.99 -19.55 -21.57
N SER A 118 1.45 -20.18 -20.50
CA SER A 118 2.60 -21.09 -20.48
C SER A 118 2.20 -22.59 -20.42
N ALA A 119 0.99 -22.92 -19.93
CA ALA A 119 0.61 -24.30 -19.64
C ALA A 119 -0.55 -24.89 -20.48
N GLY A 120 -1.11 -24.15 -21.45
CA GLY A 120 -2.43 -24.48 -22.01
C GLY A 120 -2.52 -25.17 -23.38
N THR A 121 -1.55 -25.02 -24.30
CA THR A 121 -1.85 -25.28 -25.73
C THR A 121 -1.09 -26.44 -26.37
N THR A 122 -0.18 -27.14 -25.68
CA THR A 122 0.70 -28.16 -26.32
C THR A 122 0.52 -29.61 -25.85
N LEU A 123 -0.39 -29.92 -24.93
CA LEU A 123 -0.43 -31.25 -24.30
C LEU A 123 -1.58 -32.18 -24.69
N ASN A 124 -2.57 -31.74 -25.48
CA ASN A 124 -3.69 -32.64 -25.86
C ASN A 124 -3.66 -33.12 -27.32
N THR A 125 -3.18 -32.31 -28.28
CA THR A 125 -3.15 -32.72 -29.70
C THR A 125 -2.12 -33.83 -29.98
N SER A 126 -0.97 -33.81 -29.29
CA SER A 126 0.09 -34.79 -29.46
C SER A 126 -0.27 -36.19 -28.94
N ARG A 127 -1.18 -36.29 -27.97
CA ARG A 127 -1.61 -37.58 -27.40
C ARG A 127 -2.66 -38.26 -28.28
N VAL A 128 -3.61 -37.49 -28.80
CA VAL A 128 -4.67 -38.00 -29.69
C VAL A 128 -4.10 -38.45 -31.04
N LEU A 129 -3.07 -37.75 -31.56
CA LEU A 129 -2.42 -38.14 -32.82
C LEU A 129 -1.66 -39.48 -32.73
N LYS A 130 -1.13 -39.84 -31.56
CA LYS A 130 -0.39 -41.11 -31.41
C LYS A 130 -1.31 -42.31 -31.29
N GLU A 131 -2.51 -42.16 -30.72
CA GLU A 131 -3.51 -43.23 -30.60
C GLU A 131 -4.19 -43.56 -31.94
N ALA A 132 -4.46 -42.55 -32.77
CA ALA A 132 -5.08 -42.75 -34.09
C ALA A 132 -4.17 -43.51 -35.09
N ALA A 133 -2.84 -43.38 -34.97
CA ALA A 133 -1.90 -44.04 -35.87
C ALA A 133 -1.76 -45.54 -35.59
N THR A 134 -1.91 -45.97 -34.33
CA THR A 134 -1.78 -47.38 -33.92
C THR A 134 -3.04 -48.21 -34.14
N ALA A 135 -4.23 -47.59 -34.20
CA ALA A 135 -5.49 -48.31 -34.42
C ALA A 135 -5.73 -48.71 -35.88
N ASN A 136 -5.01 -48.13 -36.84
CA ASN A 136 -5.25 -48.31 -38.28
C ASN A 136 -4.27 -49.28 -38.97
N TYR A 137 -3.50 -50.08 -38.22
CA TYR A 137 -2.51 -51.03 -38.77
C TYR A 137 -2.76 -52.49 -38.37
N VAL A 138 -4.01 -52.87 -38.07
CA VAL A 138 -4.41 -54.27 -37.89
C VAL A 138 -5.69 -54.54 -38.67
N ALA A 139 -5.57 -54.65 -39.99
CA ALA A 139 -6.52 -55.38 -40.82
C ALA A 139 -5.85 -55.78 -42.15
N HIS A 140 -5.90 -57.09 -42.41
CA HIS A 140 -5.40 -57.87 -43.56
C HIS A 140 -4.00 -58.45 -43.43
#